data_AF-A0A3C1P0W1-F1
#
_entry.id   AF-A0A3C1P0W1-F1
#
_cell.length_a   1.000
_cell.length_b   1.000
_cell.length_c   1.000
_cell.angle_alpha   90.00
_cell.angle_beta   90.00
_cell.angle_gamma   90.00
#
_symmetry.space_group_name_H-M   'P 1'
#
loop_
_entity.id
_entity.type
_entity.pdbx_description
1 polymer ?
#
loop_
_entity_poly.entity_id
_entity_poly.type
_entity_poly.pdbx_seq_one_letter_code
_entity_poly.pdbx_strand_id
1 'polypeptide(L)'
;LVHKGKEFEAAGVVPLPDSDTSEEYAVVLETLRRSLTEDPQRWTTVAAGIKGVTEETTTGVHRLYEMMREGALLFPAINVNDSVTKSKFD
;
A
#
# COMPACT_ATOMS: atom_id res chain seq x y z
N LEU A 1 1.60 1.40 2.45
CA LEU A 1 2.11 0.68 3.65
C LEU A 1 1.73 -0.78 3.65
N VAL A 2 0.45 -1.17 3.73
CA VAL A 2 0.03 -2.58 3.87
C VAL A 2 0.63 -3.50 2.79
N HIS A 3 0.47 -3.16 1.50
CA HIS A 3 1.02 -3.97 0.40
C HIS A 3 2.53 -4.13 0.48
N LYS A 4 3.28 -3.03 0.59
CA LYS A 4 4.75 -3.04 0.71
C LYS A 4 5.25 -3.72 1.98
N GLY A 5 4.55 -3.53 3.10
CA GLY A 5 4.87 -4.19 4.36
C GLY A 5 4.76 -5.70 4.24
N LYS A 6 3.64 -6.20 3.68
CA LYS A 6 3.47 -7.64 3.43
C LYS A 6 4.51 -8.17 2.42
N GLU A 7 4.79 -7.42 1.36
CA GLU A 7 5.83 -7.77 0.36
C GLU A 7 7.19 -7.96 1.03
N PHE A 8 7.61 -7.00 1.86
CA PHE A 8 8.91 -7.06 2.52
C PHE A 8 8.97 -8.06 3.68
N GLU A 9 7.86 -8.31 4.38
CA GLU A 9 7.75 -9.42 5.33
C GLU A 9 7.92 -10.78 4.64
N ALA A 10 7.27 -10.98 3.49
CA ALA A 10 7.43 -12.19 2.70
C ALA A 10 8.86 -12.36 2.15
N ALA A 11 9.52 -11.25 1.80
CA ALA A 11 10.93 -11.25 1.39
C ALA A 11 11.91 -11.38 2.57
N GLY A 12 11.46 -11.15 3.80
CA GLY A 12 12.30 -11.11 5.01
C GLY A 12 13.26 -9.93 5.08
N VAL A 13 13.13 -8.93 4.19
CA VAL A 13 14.03 -7.78 4.12
C VAL A 13 13.32 -6.56 3.53
N VAL A 14 13.62 -5.38 4.09
CA VAL A 14 13.23 -4.08 3.52
C VAL A 14 14.44 -3.48 2.80
N PRO A 15 14.34 -3.13 1.50
CA PRO A 15 15.47 -2.59 0.73
C PRO A 15 16.00 -1.28 1.35
N LEU A 16 17.28 -1.00 1.11
CA LEU A 16 17.90 0.29 1.46
C LEU A 16 17.56 1.33 0.38
N PRO A 17 17.35 2.60 0.74
CA PRO A 17 17.22 3.67 -0.24
C PRO A 17 18.54 3.87 -1.01
N ASP A 18 18.44 4.16 -2.29
CA ASP A 18 19.55 4.54 -3.17
C ASP A 18 19.50 6.04 -3.55
N SER A 19 20.36 6.47 -4.47
CA SER A 19 20.43 7.88 -4.89
C SER A 19 19.18 8.40 -5.62
N ASP A 20 18.37 7.50 -6.18
CA ASP A 20 17.16 7.85 -6.93
C ASP A 20 15.90 7.77 -6.06
N THR A 21 16.04 7.28 -4.83
CA THR A 21 14.94 7.15 -3.87
C THR A 21 14.55 8.52 -3.31
N SER A 22 13.25 8.85 -3.38
CA SER A 22 12.74 10.09 -2.79
C SER A 22 12.86 10.08 -1.26
N GLU A 23 13.02 11.26 -0.66
CA GLU A 23 13.12 11.44 0.80
C GLU A 23 11.91 10.83 1.53
N GLU A 24 10.70 11.05 0.99
CA GLU A 24 9.47 10.49 1.55
C GLU A 24 9.49 8.96 1.52
N TYR A 25 9.92 8.35 0.40
CA TYR A 25 9.96 6.90 0.30
C TYR A 25 11.06 6.31 1.19
N ALA A 26 12.19 6.99 1.38
CA ALA A 26 13.21 6.59 2.35
C ALA A 26 12.64 6.50 3.79
N VAL A 27 11.81 7.47 4.20
CA VAL A 27 11.12 7.42 5.50
C VAL A 27 10.14 6.25 5.59
N VAL A 28 9.44 5.93 4.50
CA VAL A 28 8.56 4.76 4.42
C VAL A 28 9.36 3.47 4.58
N LEU A 29 10.51 3.33 3.91
CA LEU A 29 11.38 2.16 4.03
C LEU A 29 11.92 2.01 5.45
N GLU A 30 12.35 3.09 6.10
CA GLU A 30 12.77 3.06 7.50
C GLU A 30 11.64 2.63 8.45
N THR A 31 10.44 3.16 8.24
CA THR A 31 9.26 2.78 9.02
C THR A 31 8.95 1.28 8.89
N LEU A 32 9.01 0.75 7.66
CA LEU A 32 8.78 -0.68 7.42
C LEU A 32 9.89 -1.56 7.98
N ARG A 33 11.16 -1.10 7.95
CA ARG A 33 12.31 -1.83 8.51
C ARG A 33 12.21 -1.95 10.03
N ARG A 34 11.84 -0.86 10.69
CA ARG A 34 11.55 -0.88 12.14
C ARG A 34 10.40 -1.85 12.43
N SER A 35 9.32 -1.77 11.67
CA SER A 35 8.17 -2.67 11.82
C SER A 35 8.56 -4.15 11.65
N LEU A 36 9.37 -4.49 10.65
CA LEU A 36 9.83 -5.86 10.40
C LEU A 36 10.65 -6.42 11.56
N THR A 37 11.49 -5.58 12.19
CA THR A 37 12.27 -5.95 13.37
C THR A 37 11.39 -6.18 14.61
N GLU A 38 10.36 -5.35 14.79
CA GLU A 38 9.44 -5.43 15.93
C GLU A 38 8.48 -6.62 15.83
N ASP A 39 7.91 -6.85 14.64
CA ASP A 39 6.94 -7.90 14.37
C ASP A 39 6.98 -8.27 12.87
N PRO A 40 7.57 -9.42 12.52
CA PRO A 40 7.77 -9.81 11.13
C PRO A 40 6.50 -10.34 10.45
N GLN A 41 5.35 -10.36 11.14
CA GLN A 41 4.07 -10.80 10.59
C GLN A 41 2.96 -9.74 10.71
N ARG A 42 3.30 -8.52 11.15
CA ARG A 42 2.35 -7.44 11.42
C ARG A 42 1.47 -7.16 10.20
N TRP A 43 2.09 -6.85 9.06
CA TRP A 43 1.38 -6.45 7.84
C TRP A 43 0.73 -7.63 7.15
N THR A 44 1.30 -8.83 7.25
CA THR A 44 0.70 -10.08 6.77
C THR A 44 -0.62 -10.34 7.51
N THR A 45 -0.62 -10.22 8.83
CA THR A 45 -1.80 -10.38 9.69
C THR A 45 -2.84 -9.29 9.42
N VAL A 46 -2.40 -8.03 9.35
CA VAL A 46 -3.29 -6.90 9.02
C VAL A 46 -3.94 -7.08 7.65
N ALA A 47 -3.15 -7.42 6.62
CA ALA A 47 -3.66 -7.62 5.27
C ALA A 47 -4.69 -8.76 5.20
N ALA A 48 -4.47 -9.86 5.94
CA ALA A 48 -5.44 -10.96 6.03
C ALA A 48 -6.75 -10.56 6.74
N GLY A 49 -6.68 -9.58 7.66
CA GLY A 49 -7.84 -9.05 8.37
C GLY A 49 -8.68 -8.05 7.56
N ILE A 50 -8.09 -7.35 6.58
CA ILE A 50 -8.77 -6.34 5.78
C ILE A 50 -9.76 -7.00 4.81
N LYS A 51 -11.02 -6.53 4.85
CA LYS A 51 -12.09 -6.99 3.94
C LYS A 51 -12.15 -6.21 2.62
N GLY A 52 -11.62 -5.01 2.62
CA GLY A 52 -11.51 -4.17 1.44
C GLY A 52 -11.11 -2.75 1.80
N VAL A 53 -10.92 -1.92 0.78
CA VAL A 53 -10.61 -0.50 0.90
C VAL A 53 -11.56 0.33 0.04
N THR A 54 -11.91 1.53 0.51
CA THR A 54 -12.60 2.56 -0.27
C THR A 54 -11.61 3.69 -0.52
N GLU A 55 -11.35 4.01 -1.78
CA GLU A 55 -10.37 5.04 -2.13
C GLU A 55 -11.04 6.27 -2.71
N GLU A 56 -10.69 7.42 -2.13
CA GLU A 56 -11.39 8.69 -2.33
C GLU A 56 -10.80 9.51 -3.47
N THR A 57 -9.50 9.36 -3.78
CA THR A 57 -8.81 10.28 -4.68
C THR A 57 -8.43 9.63 -6.02
N THR A 58 -8.35 10.45 -7.07
CA THR A 58 -7.91 10.00 -8.40
C THR A 58 -6.52 9.34 -8.36
N THR A 59 -5.55 9.92 -7.65
CA THR A 59 -4.19 9.37 -7.54
C THR A 59 -4.18 8.03 -6.81
N GLY A 60 -4.94 7.89 -5.72
CA GLY A 60 -5.07 6.62 -5.01
C GLY A 60 -5.71 5.54 -5.88
N VAL A 61 -6.75 5.90 -6.63
CA VAL A 61 -7.44 5.00 -7.57
C VAL A 61 -6.50 4.51 -8.67
N HIS A 62 -5.64 5.37 -9.23
CA HIS A 62 -4.65 4.95 -10.22
C HIS A 62 -3.71 3.87 -9.66
N ARG A 63 -3.23 4.04 -8.42
CA ARG A 63 -2.39 3.03 -7.74
C ARG A 63 -3.14 1.72 -7.51
N LEU A 64 -4.43 1.77 -7.18
CA LEU A 64 -5.26 0.55 -7.05
C LEU A 64 -5.36 -0.20 -8.38
N TYR A 65 -5.55 0.52 -9.50
CA TYR A 65 -5.59 -0.10 -10.83
C TYR A 65 -4.25 -0.66 -11.29
N GLU A 66 -3.13 -0.02 -10.97
CA GLU A 66 -1.78 -0.58 -11.18
C GLU A 66 -1.64 -1.92 -10.45
N MET A 67 -1.90 -1.94 -9.15
CA MET A 67 -1.82 -3.17 -8.36
C MET A 67 -2.81 -4.24 -8.83
N MET A 68 -4.01 -3.86 -9.28
CA MET A 68 -5.00 -4.80 -9.83
C MET A 68 -4.48 -5.43 -11.13
N ARG A 69 -3.93 -4.64 -12.05
CA ARG A 69 -3.38 -5.13 -13.33
C ARG A 69 -2.17 -6.03 -13.13
N GLU A 70 -1.36 -5.75 -12.11
CA GLU A 70 -0.19 -6.54 -11.73
C GLU A 70 -0.55 -7.79 -10.90
N GLY A 71 -1.81 -7.95 -10.50
CA GLY A 71 -2.24 -9.03 -9.61
C GLY A 71 -1.72 -8.89 -8.16
N ALA A 72 -1.21 -7.72 -7.79
CA ALA A 72 -0.66 -7.41 -6.48
C ALA A 72 -1.71 -6.88 -5.48
N LEU A 73 -2.93 -6.56 -5.94
CA LEU A 73 -3.99 -6.05 -5.07
C LEU A 73 -4.45 -7.11 -4.06
N LEU A 74 -4.13 -6.89 -2.78
CA LEU A 74 -4.33 -7.86 -1.70
C LEU A 74 -5.79 -8.08 -1.27
N PHE A 75 -6.68 -7.11 -1.50
CA PHE A 75 -8.07 -7.15 -1.06
C PHE A 75 -8.96 -6.30 -1.97
N PRO A 76 -10.29 -6.52 -1.98
CA PRO A 76 -11.22 -5.74 -2.78
C PRO A 76 -11.07 -4.24 -2.58
N ALA A 77 -11.23 -3.46 -3.64
CA ALA A 77 -11.20 -2.02 -3.59
C ALA A 77 -12.44 -1.42 -4.26
N ILE A 78 -13.00 -0.38 -3.64
CA ILE A 78 -14.08 0.43 -4.21
C ILE A 78 -13.51 1.80 -4.53
N ASN A 79 -13.61 2.17 -5.79
CA ASN A 79 -13.29 3.50 -6.28
C ASN A 79 -14.46 4.44 -5.93
N VAL A 80 -14.32 5.20 -4.85
CA VAL A 80 -15.32 6.20 -4.45
C VAL A 80 -15.18 7.46 -5.30
N ASN A 81 -13.95 7.79 -5.71
CA ASN A 81 -13.65 8.97 -6.52
C ASN A 81 -14.54 9.08 -7.76
N ASP A 82 -14.76 7.97 -8.47
CA ASP A 82 -15.53 7.95 -9.71
C ASP A 82 -17.04 7.87 -9.51
N SER A 83 -17.52 7.92 -8.26
CA SER A 83 -18.94 8.18 -8.01
C SER A 83 -19.32 9.55 -8.60
N VAL A 84 -20.50 9.64 -9.22
CA VAL A 84 -20.95 10.88 -9.88
C VAL A 84 -21.01 12.04 -8.90
N THR A 85 -21.55 11.79 -7.70
CA THR A 85 -21.62 12.77 -6.62
C THR A 85 -20.27 13.04 -5.94
N LYS A 86 -19.22 12.28 -6.31
CA LYS A 86 -17.86 12.54 -5.86
C LYS A 86 -17.14 13.39 -6.90
N SER A 87 -16.66 12.77 -7.99
CA SER A 87 -15.90 13.40 -9.08
C SER A 87 -16.43 14.73 -9.65
N LYS A 88 -17.71 15.07 -9.45
CA LYS A 88 -18.35 16.31 -9.93
C LYS A 88 -18.81 17.27 -8.84
N PHE A 89 -18.78 16.89 -7.56
CA PHE A 89 -19.39 17.67 -6.48
C PHE A 89 -18.59 17.65 -5.17
N ASP A 90 -18.07 16.49 -4.78
CA ASP A 90 -17.02 16.34 -3.76
C ASP A 90 -15.70 16.85 -4.34
#